data_AF-A0A1B6H7X3-F1
#
_entry.id   AF-A0A1B6H7X3-F1
#
_cell.length_a   1.000
_cell.length_b   1.000
_cell.length_c   1.000
_cell.angle_alpha   90.00
_cell.angle_beta   90.00
_cell.angle_gamma   90.00
#
_symmetry.space_group_name_H-M   'P 1'
#
loop_
_entity.id
_entity.type
_entity.pdbx_description
1 polymer ?
#
loop_
_entity_poly.entity_id
_entity_poly.type
_entity_poly.pdbx_seq_one_letter_code
_entity_poly.pdbx_strand_id
1 'polypeptide(L)'
;NYWLLKYSCGPNYSLSSEVEFSICNNGTWQNPLHCLGNSISTTQCGLSTSPSALIPLILNGSTTHQGEYPWVAGLYKKRDEKWELLCAGTLISPHIVVTAAHCVVDEISNNGVIAPDNIKIGLGKYYRDFDKEEASSVISDVREIVVPQHFIGR
;
A
#
# COMPACT_ATOMS: atom_id res chain seq x y z
N ASN A 1 -19.13 35.95 6.06
CA ASN A 1 -18.91 35.07 4.89
C ASN A 1 -18.59 33.67 5.38
N TYR A 2 -19.45 32.70 5.09
CA TYR A 2 -19.17 31.29 5.31
C TYR A 2 -18.80 30.65 3.97
N TRP A 3 -17.88 29.70 3.99
CA TRP A 3 -17.50 28.91 2.80
C TRP A 3 -17.94 27.47 2.99
N LEU A 4 -18.36 26.84 1.90
CA LEU A 4 -18.75 25.44 1.85
C LEU A 4 -17.71 24.66 1.05
N LEU A 5 -17.23 23.56 1.60
CA LEU A 5 -16.36 22.62 0.92
C LEU A 5 -17.08 21.29 0.80
N LYS A 6 -17.34 20.84 -0.42
CA LYS A 6 -17.97 19.56 -0.71
C LYS A 6 -16.91 18.47 -0.88
N TYR A 7 -17.10 17.33 -0.24
CA TYR A 7 -16.19 16.18 -0.32
C TYR A 7 -16.78 15.07 -1.19
N SER A 8 -15.90 14.30 -1.82
CA SER A 8 -16.22 13.03 -2.47
C SER A 8 -15.13 12.01 -2.14
N CYS A 9 -15.52 10.75 -2.02
CA CYS A 9 -14.59 9.66 -1.74
C CYS A 9 -14.33 8.82 -2.99
N GLY A 10 -13.14 8.22 -3.05
CA GLY A 10 -12.80 7.26 -4.08
C GLY A 10 -13.62 5.97 -3.98
N PRO A 11 -13.57 5.10 -5.01
CA PRO A 11 -14.29 3.83 -5.00
C PRO A 11 -13.95 2.99 -3.76
N ASN A 12 -14.97 2.36 -3.16
CA ASN A 12 -14.93 1.57 -1.91
C ASN A 12 -14.78 2.38 -0.60
N TYR A 13 -14.80 3.71 -0.67
CA TYR A 13 -14.83 4.59 0.50
C TYR A 13 -16.12 5.43 0.53
N SER A 14 -16.62 5.71 1.74
CA SER A 14 -17.76 6.57 2.08
C SER A 14 -17.31 7.68 3.00
N LEU A 15 -18.04 8.78 3.01
CA LEU A 15 -17.76 9.87 3.94
C LEU A 15 -18.04 9.40 5.38
N SER A 16 -17.25 9.92 6.32
CA SER A 16 -17.36 9.66 7.76
C SER A 16 -18.64 10.23 8.39
N SER A 17 -19.48 10.86 7.58
CA SER A 17 -20.74 11.50 7.95
C SER A 17 -21.71 11.38 6.79
N GLU A 18 -23.01 11.42 7.11
CA GLU A 18 -24.09 11.52 6.12
C GLU A 18 -24.12 12.89 5.42
N VAL A 19 -23.42 13.88 5.97
CA VAL A 19 -23.34 15.23 5.42
C VAL A 19 -22.14 15.33 4.47
N GLU A 20 -22.35 15.85 3.26
CA GLU A 20 -21.30 15.90 2.20
C GLU A 20 -20.43 17.17 2.23
N PHE A 21 -20.60 18.07 3.20
CA PHE A 21 -19.91 19.35 3.24
C PHE A 21 -19.39 19.75 4.62
N SER A 22 -18.24 20.43 4.64
CA SER A 22 -17.72 21.16 5.80
C SER A 22 -17.96 22.67 5.63
N ILE A 23 -18.14 23.38 6.75
CA ILE A 23 -18.40 24.82 6.77
C ILE A 23 -17.18 25.54 7.36
N CYS A 24 -16.64 26.53 6.65
CA CYS A 24 -15.62 27.41 7.21
C CYS A 24 -16.27 28.62 7.88
N ASN A 25 -16.04 28.77 9.18
CA ASN A 25 -16.45 29.94 9.96
C ASN A 25 -15.22 30.54 10.65
N ASN A 26 -14.97 31.84 10.43
CA ASN A 26 -13.82 32.58 10.96
C ASN A 26 -12.45 31.87 10.79
N GLY A 27 -12.22 31.26 9.61
CA GLY A 27 -10.97 30.58 9.29
C GLY A 27 -10.84 29.17 9.86
N THR A 28 -11.86 28.66 10.54
CA THR A 28 -11.90 27.29 11.06
C THR A 28 -12.95 26.44 10.33
N TRP A 29 -12.54 25.26 9.86
CA TRP A 29 -13.45 24.29 9.26
C TRP A 29 -14.17 23.51 10.37
N GLN A 30 -15.48 23.60 10.38
CA GLN A 30 -16.34 22.82 11.25
C GLN A 30 -16.64 21.47 10.57
N ASN A 31 -16.50 20.38 11.34
CA ASN A 31 -16.74 18.99 10.91
C ASN A 31 -15.93 18.58 9.67
N PRO A 32 -14.59 18.47 9.75
CA PRO A 32 -13.79 17.93 8.67
C PRO A 32 -14.22 16.49 8.36
N LEU A 33 -14.56 16.23 7.10
CA LEU A 33 -15.01 14.91 6.64
C LEU A 33 -13.83 14.04 6.22
N HIS A 34 -13.90 12.75 6.55
CA HIS A 34 -12.90 11.75 6.18
C HIS A 34 -13.53 10.65 5.33
N CYS A 35 -12.75 10.02 4.45
CA CYS A 35 -13.21 8.86 3.70
C CYS A 35 -12.91 7.57 4.49
N LEU A 36 -13.96 6.85 4.88
CA LEU A 36 -13.94 5.56 5.57
C LEU A 36 -14.25 4.44 4.59
N GLY A 37 -13.70 3.24 4.76
CA GLY A 37 -14.09 2.08 3.94
C GLY A 37 -15.55 1.69 4.16
N ASN A 38 -16.25 1.22 3.12
CA ASN A 38 -17.69 0.91 3.09
C ASN A 38 -18.12 -0.34 3.92
N SER A 39 -17.49 -0.58 5.06
CA SER A 39 -17.99 -1.47 6.11
C SER A 39 -17.45 -0.99 7.45
N ILE A 40 -18.35 -0.56 8.33
CA ILE A 40 -18.18 -0.37 9.78
C ILE A 40 -16.73 -0.56 10.27
N SER A 41 -15.87 0.45 10.09
CA SER A 41 -14.51 0.50 10.68
C SER A 41 -13.68 -0.81 10.62
N THR A 42 -13.75 -1.57 9.54
CA THR A 42 -12.80 -2.68 9.31
C THR A 42 -12.38 -2.68 7.85
N THR A 43 -11.14 -2.31 7.57
CA THR A 43 -10.48 -2.63 6.30
C THR A 43 -10.64 -4.13 6.06
N GLN A 44 -11.46 -4.52 5.09
CA GLN A 44 -11.66 -5.93 4.74
C GLN A 44 -10.37 -6.47 4.12
N CYS A 45 -9.88 -7.61 4.63
CA CYS A 45 -8.66 -8.25 4.17
C CYS A 45 -8.96 -9.60 3.50
N GLY A 46 -8.04 -10.08 2.65
CA GLY A 46 -8.13 -11.41 2.03
C GLY A 46 -9.22 -11.58 0.95
N LEU A 47 -9.88 -10.49 0.54
CA LEU A 47 -10.86 -10.52 -0.54
C LEU A 47 -10.20 -10.16 -1.88
N SER A 48 -10.22 -11.10 -2.83
CA SER A 48 -9.85 -10.87 -4.21
C SER A 48 -11.07 -10.50 -5.04
N THR A 49 -10.90 -9.63 -6.03
CA THR A 49 -11.92 -9.34 -7.05
C THR A 49 -11.93 -10.39 -8.16
N SER A 50 -10.96 -11.31 -8.19
CA SER A 50 -10.87 -12.40 -9.18
C SER A 50 -11.45 -13.70 -8.62
N PRO A 51 -12.36 -14.38 -9.35
CA PRO A 51 -12.87 -15.70 -8.98
C PRO A 51 -11.79 -16.79 -8.90
N SER A 52 -10.68 -16.61 -9.62
CA SER A 52 -9.59 -17.60 -9.73
C SER A 52 -8.68 -17.65 -8.51
N ALA A 53 -8.67 -16.62 -7.66
CA ALA A 53 -7.84 -16.55 -6.45
C ALA A 53 -8.25 -17.56 -5.36
N LEU A 54 -9.37 -18.27 -5.54
CA LEU A 54 -9.88 -19.29 -4.61
C LEU A 54 -9.35 -20.71 -4.89
N ILE A 55 -8.50 -20.89 -5.92
CA ILE A 55 -7.94 -22.19 -6.28
C ILE A 55 -6.51 -22.30 -5.70
N PRO A 56 -6.26 -23.11 -4.66
CA PRO A 56 -5.02 -23.09 -3.87
C PRO A 56 -3.82 -23.79 -4.53
N LEU A 57 -3.86 -24.11 -5.83
CA LEU A 57 -2.83 -24.94 -6.47
C LEU A 57 -2.06 -24.18 -7.57
N ILE A 58 -0.84 -23.73 -7.25
CA ILE A 58 0.15 -23.32 -8.25
C ILE A 58 0.83 -24.59 -8.80
N LEU A 59 0.14 -25.32 -9.67
CA LEU A 59 0.78 -26.30 -10.55
C LEU A 59 0.99 -25.63 -11.91
N ASN A 60 2.25 -25.43 -12.32
CA ASN A 60 2.64 -24.70 -13.53
C ASN A 60 2.08 -23.27 -13.57
N GLY A 61 2.66 -22.38 -12.75
CA GLY A 61 2.18 -21.01 -12.54
C GLY A 61 1.70 -20.31 -13.81
N SER A 62 0.51 -19.72 -13.73
CA SER A 62 -0.11 -18.94 -14.80
C SER A 62 0.06 -17.44 -14.55
N THR A 63 0.06 -16.66 -15.62
CA THR A 63 -0.02 -15.19 -15.51
C THR A 63 -1.29 -14.81 -14.77
N THR A 64 -1.17 -13.91 -13.80
CA THR A 64 -2.31 -13.44 -13.00
C THR A 64 -3.11 -12.39 -13.76
N HIS A 65 -4.35 -12.14 -13.33
CA HIS A 65 -5.13 -11.00 -13.79
C HIS A 65 -4.84 -9.75 -12.93
N GLN A 66 -5.08 -8.57 -13.48
CA GLN A 66 -4.96 -7.32 -12.73
C GLN A 66 -5.98 -7.31 -11.58
N GLY A 67 -5.51 -6.97 -10.36
CA GLY A 67 -6.34 -6.97 -9.16
C GLY A 67 -6.63 -8.34 -8.56
N GLU A 68 -6.09 -9.43 -9.12
CA GLU A 68 -6.29 -10.79 -8.59
C GLU A 68 -5.66 -10.97 -7.19
N TYR A 69 -4.56 -10.29 -6.91
CA TYR A 69 -3.89 -10.31 -5.61
C TYR A 69 -3.69 -8.87 -5.10
N PRO A 70 -4.75 -8.19 -4.64
CA PRO A 70 -4.72 -6.75 -4.36
C PRO A 70 -3.81 -6.38 -3.19
N TRP A 71 -3.48 -7.35 -2.32
CA TRP A 71 -2.56 -7.17 -1.19
C TRP A 71 -1.09 -7.30 -1.57
N VAL A 72 -0.74 -7.72 -2.80
CA VAL A 72 0.67 -7.84 -3.20
C VAL A 72 1.28 -6.45 -3.34
N ALA A 73 2.39 -6.25 -2.64
CA ALA A 73 3.19 -5.04 -2.68
C ALA A 73 4.54 -5.31 -3.35
N GLY A 74 4.96 -4.43 -4.25
CA GLY A 74 6.33 -4.39 -4.76
C GLY A 74 7.21 -3.52 -3.85
N LEU A 75 8.34 -4.06 -3.39
CA LEU A 75 9.36 -3.31 -2.69
C LEU A 75 10.43 -2.90 -3.69
N TYR A 76 10.63 -1.61 -3.86
CA TYR A 76 11.57 -1.03 -4.83
C TYR A 76 12.73 -0.39 -4.11
N LYS A 77 13.96 -0.78 -4.44
CA LYS A 77 15.18 -0.20 -3.89
C LYS A 77 15.76 0.81 -4.85
N LYS A 78 16.21 1.94 -4.31
CA LYS A 78 17.00 2.90 -5.09
C LYS A 78 18.37 2.29 -5.39
N ARG A 79 18.70 2.16 -6.68
CA ARG A 79 20.04 1.83 -7.17
C ARG A 79 20.42 2.89 -8.20
N ASP A 80 21.52 3.59 -7.95
CA ASP A 80 21.87 4.81 -8.68
C ASP A 80 20.68 5.79 -8.71
N GLU A 81 20.23 6.17 -9.91
CA GLU A 81 19.06 7.05 -10.12
C GLU A 81 17.80 6.31 -10.55
N LYS A 82 17.73 4.99 -10.33
CA LYS A 82 16.57 4.16 -10.71
C LYS A 82 16.01 3.37 -9.54
N TRP A 83 14.72 3.08 -9.63
CA TRP A 83 14.01 2.23 -8.68
C TRP A 83 13.86 0.83 -9.27
N GLU A 84 14.46 -0.15 -8.61
CA GLU A 84 14.42 -1.54 -9.07
C GLU A 84 13.62 -2.40 -8.11
N LEU A 85 12.78 -3.30 -8.66
CA LEU A 85 12.05 -4.26 -7.84
C LEU A 85 13.03 -5.17 -7.11
N LEU A 86 13.06 -5.04 -5.79
CA LEU A 86 13.91 -5.81 -4.89
C LEU A 86 13.21 -7.10 -4.45
N CYS A 87 12.01 -6.95 -3.90
CA CYS A 87 11.24 -8.02 -3.29
C CYS A 87 9.73 -7.79 -3.42
N ALA A 88 8.95 -8.77 -3.00
CA ALA A 88 7.52 -8.62 -2.78
C ALA A 88 7.19 -8.49 -1.27
N GLY A 89 6.01 -7.97 -0.99
CA GLY A 89 5.43 -7.88 0.35
C GLY A 89 3.92 -8.06 0.30
N THR A 90 3.29 -8.06 1.46
CA THR A 90 1.84 -8.18 1.63
C THR A 90 1.31 -7.02 2.46
N LEU A 91 0.35 -6.28 1.93
CA LEU A 91 -0.40 -5.26 2.65
C LEU A 91 -1.33 -5.94 3.66
N ILE A 92 -1.09 -5.73 4.94
CA ILE A 92 -1.88 -6.32 6.04
C ILE A 92 -2.78 -5.30 6.75
N SER A 93 -2.54 -4.01 6.53
CA SER A 93 -3.37 -2.90 6.98
C SER A 93 -3.15 -1.71 6.05
N PRO A 94 -3.93 -0.61 6.14
CA PRO A 94 -3.77 0.56 5.26
C PRO A 94 -2.35 1.14 5.18
N HIS A 95 -1.50 0.89 6.19
CA HIS A 95 -0.16 1.47 6.28
C HIS A 95 0.94 0.48 6.66
N ILE A 96 0.66 -0.84 6.67
CA ILE A 96 1.64 -1.85 7.07
C ILE A 96 1.77 -2.91 5.99
N VAL A 97 3.00 -3.08 5.51
CA VAL A 97 3.42 -4.14 4.60
C VAL A 97 4.35 -5.09 5.33
N VAL A 98 4.06 -6.39 5.25
CA VAL A 98 4.95 -7.46 5.73
C VAL A 98 5.77 -8.00 4.56
N THR A 99 7.07 -8.21 4.79
CA THR A 99 7.99 -8.83 3.84
C THR A 99 8.98 -9.74 4.60
N ALA A 100 9.88 -10.39 3.87
CA ALA A 100 10.96 -11.16 4.48
C ALA A 100 12.07 -10.25 5.00
N ALA A 101 12.63 -10.55 6.17
CA ALA A 101 13.71 -9.75 6.76
C ALA A 101 14.95 -9.63 5.84
N HIS A 102 15.33 -10.70 5.14
CA HIS A 102 16.45 -10.69 4.20
C HIS A 102 16.22 -9.75 2.98
N CYS A 103 15.00 -9.28 2.74
CA CYS A 103 14.75 -8.27 1.70
C CYS A 103 15.19 -6.88 2.14
N VAL A 104 15.28 -6.60 3.44
CA VAL A 104 15.56 -5.27 3.98
C VAL A 104 16.83 -5.22 4.83
N VAL A 105 17.44 -6.36 5.10
CA VAL A 105 18.73 -6.49 5.78
C VAL A 105 19.80 -6.79 4.74
N ASP A 106 20.84 -5.97 4.72
CA ASP A 106 22.03 -6.20 3.92
C ASP A 106 23.04 -7.02 4.73
N GLU A 107 23.18 -8.30 4.38
CA GLU A 107 24.08 -9.25 5.04
C GLU A 107 25.56 -8.85 4.88
N ILE A 108 25.91 -8.07 3.85
CA ILE A 108 27.29 -7.66 3.57
C ILE A 108 27.72 -6.51 4.49
N SER A 109 26.78 -5.67 4.91
CA SER A 109 27.04 -4.51 5.78
C SER A 109 26.69 -4.78 7.25
N ASN A 110 27.11 -5.94 7.77
CA ASN A 110 26.97 -6.30 9.19
C ASN A 110 25.52 -6.27 9.70
N ASN A 111 24.58 -6.81 8.90
CA ASN A 111 23.13 -6.78 9.16
C ASN A 111 22.52 -5.37 9.21
N GLY A 112 23.08 -4.43 8.45
CA GLY A 112 22.51 -3.09 8.29
C GLY A 112 21.12 -3.16 7.67
N VAL A 113 20.14 -2.52 8.31
CA VAL A 113 18.81 -2.32 7.71
C VAL A 113 18.92 -1.23 6.66
N ILE A 114 18.39 -1.47 5.46
CA ILE A 114 18.34 -0.48 4.38
C ILE A 114 17.59 0.77 4.90
N ALA A 115 18.14 1.95 4.67
CA ALA A 115 17.49 3.21 5.08
C ALA A 115 16.09 3.31 4.43
N PRO A 116 15.03 3.72 5.17
CA PRO A 116 13.67 3.86 4.64
C PRO A 116 13.59 4.69 3.35
N ASP A 117 14.36 5.78 3.26
CA ASP A 117 14.40 6.67 2.07
C ASP A 117 14.90 5.96 0.79
N ASN A 118 15.60 4.84 0.93
CA ASN A 118 16.08 4.03 -0.19
C ASN A 118 15.09 2.93 -0.61
N ILE A 119 13.90 2.88 0.00
CA ILE A 119 12.83 1.94 -0.35
C ILE A 119 11.54 2.70 -0.68
N LYS A 120 10.86 2.28 -1.75
CA LYS A 120 9.48 2.65 -2.04
C LYS A 120 8.60 1.42 -2.13
N ILE A 121 7.33 1.57 -1.77
CA ILE A 121 6.32 0.53 -1.86
C ILE A 121 5.38 0.85 -3.02
N GLY A 122 5.25 -0.07 -3.97
CA GLY A 122 4.22 -0.01 -5.01
C GLY A 122 3.09 -0.98 -4.72
N LEU A 123 1.88 -0.47 -4.57
CA LEU A 123 0.64 -1.25 -4.43
C LEU A 123 -0.18 -1.14 -5.72
N GLY A 124 -1.01 -2.15 -6.01
CA GLY A 124 -1.87 -2.12 -7.20
C GLY A 124 -1.11 -2.10 -8.54
N LYS A 125 0.18 -2.44 -8.51
CA LYS A 125 1.06 -2.59 -9.68
C LYS A 125 0.88 -3.99 -10.27
N TYR A 126 0.62 -4.08 -11.57
CA TYR A 126 0.61 -5.35 -12.29
C TYR A 126 1.96 -5.63 -12.95
N TYR A 127 2.66 -4.59 -13.42
CA TYR A 127 3.99 -4.74 -14.01
C TYR A 127 5.10 -4.48 -12.99
N ARG A 128 6.17 -5.26 -13.12
CA ARG A 128 7.38 -5.16 -12.28
C ARG A 128 8.11 -3.83 -12.43
N ASP A 129 8.03 -3.22 -13.61
CA ASP A 129 8.66 -1.94 -13.93
C ASP A 129 8.08 -0.84 -13.03
N PHE A 130 8.96 -0.14 -12.29
CA PHE A 130 8.58 0.92 -11.36
C PHE A 130 7.99 2.11 -12.12
N ASP A 131 8.62 2.53 -13.22
CA ASP A 131 8.28 3.74 -13.97
C ASP A 131 7.03 3.55 -14.83
N LYS A 132 6.54 2.32 -14.96
CA LYS A 132 5.31 2.04 -15.69
C LYS A 132 4.11 2.60 -14.93
N GLU A 133 3.52 3.65 -15.50
CA GLU A 133 2.29 4.26 -15.00
C GLU A 133 1.11 3.30 -15.12
N GLU A 134 0.41 3.09 -14.00
CA GLU A 134 -0.78 2.26 -13.92
C GLU A 134 -1.81 3.00 -13.05
N ALA A 135 -3.02 3.20 -13.56
CA ALA A 135 -4.05 3.99 -12.86
C ALA A 135 -4.47 3.40 -11.51
N SER A 136 -4.29 2.09 -11.32
CA SER A 136 -4.55 1.37 -10.07
C SER A 136 -3.38 1.45 -9.08
N SER A 137 -2.22 1.96 -9.50
CA SER A 137 -1.02 1.92 -8.68
C SER A 137 -0.94 3.07 -7.70
N VAL A 138 -0.45 2.75 -6.51
CA VAL A 138 -0.11 3.71 -5.47
C VAL A 138 1.33 3.48 -5.08
N ILE A 139 2.14 4.53 -5.20
CA ILE A 139 3.52 4.53 -4.74
C ILE A 139 3.57 5.25 -3.39
N SER A 140 4.20 4.62 -2.40
CA SER A 140 4.28 5.13 -1.03
C SER A 140 5.73 5.11 -0.54
N ASP A 141 6.11 6.17 0.18
CA ASP A 141 7.38 6.26 0.91
C ASP A 141 7.34 5.41 2.18
N VAL A 142 8.51 4.88 2.57
CA VAL A 142 8.63 4.10 3.80
C VAL A 142 8.99 5.02 4.95
N ARG A 143 8.20 4.98 6.02
CA ARG A 143 8.48 5.71 7.26
C ARG A 143 9.49 4.99 8.16
N GLU A 144 9.32 3.68 8.29
CA GLU A 144 10.07 2.86 9.24
C GLU A 144 10.17 1.43 8.72
N ILE A 145 11.30 0.77 9.01
CA ILE A 145 11.51 -0.66 8.77
C ILE A 145 11.79 -1.33 10.12
N VAL A 146 10.94 -2.28 10.49
CA VAL A 146 11.08 -3.05 11.73
C VAL A 146 11.49 -4.48 11.38
N VAL A 147 12.66 -4.90 11.87
CA VAL A 147 13.20 -6.25 11.67
C VAL A 147 13.16 -7.01 13.00
N PRO A 148 12.68 -8.27 13.05
CA PRO A 148 12.71 -9.08 14.26
C PRO A 148 14.14 -9.25 14.82
N GLN A 149 14.29 -9.09 16.14
CA GLN A 149 15.60 -9.17 16.81
C GLN A 149 16.32 -10.52 16.67
N HIS A 150 15.57 -11.58 16.41
CA HIS A 150 16.05 -12.97 16.27
C HIS A 150 16.29 -13.37 14.81
N PHE A 151 16.23 -12.43 13.87
CA PHE A 151 16.68 -12.67 12.50
C PHE A 151 18.23 -12.80 12.49
N ILE A 152 18.73 -13.93 12.00
CA ILE A 152 20.16 -14.28 12.03
C ILE A 152 20.80 -14.36 10.64
N GLY A 153 20.12 -13.87 9.60
CA GLY A 153 20.57 -14.02 8.20
C GLY A 153 20.13 -15.36 7.60
N ARG A 154 20.59 -15.62 6.38
CA ARG A 154 20.34 -16.87 5.63
C ARG A 154 21.24 -18.03 6.06
#